data_AF-A0A382AKL0-F1
#
_entry.id   AF-A0A382AKL0-F1
#
_cell.length_a   1.000
_cell.length_b   1.000
_cell.length_c   1.000
_cell.angle_alpha   90.00
_cell.angle_beta   90.00
_cell.angle_gamma   90.00
#
_symmetry.space_group_name_H-M   'P 1'
#
loop_
_entity.id
_entity.type
_entity.pdbx_description
1 polymer ?
#
loop_
_entity_poly.entity_id
_entity_poly.type
_entity_poly.pdbx_seq_one_letter_code
_entity_poly.pdbx_strand_id
1 'polypeptide(L)'
;MLYWGTIVKMKNMLDDPVQYVLPIGKDMVSMNELIGKYILFKWEGKINCIACGRNTNKSFAQGFCYPCFINAPETSECILRPQLCQAHEGIARDMQWAKHHCLQDHFVYLAISSGVKVGVTRSA
;
A
#
# COMPACT_ATOMS: atom_id res chain seq x y z
N MET A 1 -15.33 9.55 -20.09
CA MET A 1 -13.87 9.63 -19.88
C MET A 1 -13.34 8.20 -19.92
N LEU A 2 -12.20 7.96 -20.57
CA LEU A 2 -11.59 6.64 -20.68
C LEU A 2 -10.16 6.73 -20.15
N TYR A 3 -9.83 5.90 -19.16
CA TYR A 3 -8.50 5.82 -18.54
C TYR A 3 -7.94 4.42 -18.72
N TRP A 4 -6.61 4.31 -18.80
CA TRP A 4 -5.95 3.04 -19.06
C TRP A 4 -4.62 2.90 -18.33
N GLY A 5 -4.40 1.75 -17.71
CA GLY A 5 -3.12 1.38 -17.14
C GLY A 5 -3.25 0.56 -15.86
N THR A 6 -2.12 0.38 -15.18
CA THR A 6 -2.10 -0.27 -13.87
C THR A 6 -2.78 0.64 -12.85
N ILE A 7 -3.75 0.10 -12.14
CA ILE A 7 -4.39 0.78 -11.00
C ILE A 7 -3.51 0.55 -9.78
N VAL A 8 -3.18 1.62 -9.06
CA VAL A 8 -2.45 1.57 -7.79
C VAL A 8 -3.33 2.13 -6.66
N LYS A 9 -2.88 1.93 -5.41
CA LYS A 9 -3.62 2.34 -4.21
C LYS A 9 -4.09 3.79 -4.34
N MET A 10 -5.39 3.97 -4.14
CA MET A 10 -6.03 5.29 -4.13
C MET A 10 -5.36 6.18 -3.09
N LYS A 11 -5.07 7.41 -3.49
CA LYS A 11 -4.53 8.45 -2.62
C LYS A 11 -5.69 9.26 -2.07
N ASN A 12 -5.55 9.69 -0.83
CA ASN A 12 -6.45 10.65 -0.21
C ASN A 12 -5.67 11.91 0.20
N MET A 13 -6.39 13.00 0.35
CA MET A 13 -5.86 14.26 0.85
C MET A 13 -6.89 14.85 1.81
N LEU A 14 -6.43 15.24 2.99
CA LEU A 14 -7.26 15.85 4.02
C LEU A 14 -7.71 17.23 3.52
N ASP A 15 -9.00 17.36 3.29
CA ASP A 15 -9.69 18.55 2.78
C ASP A 15 -11.18 18.46 3.20
N ASP A 16 -11.96 19.50 2.90
CA ASP A 16 -13.40 19.55 3.19
C ASP A 16 -14.23 19.75 1.90
N PRO A 17 -14.78 18.68 1.29
CA PRO A 17 -14.70 17.26 1.69
C PRO A 17 -13.34 16.62 1.34
N VAL A 18 -13.02 15.48 1.97
CA VAL A 18 -11.79 14.72 1.69
C VAL A 18 -11.67 14.39 0.21
N GLN A 19 -10.52 14.70 -0.40
CA GLN A 19 -10.27 14.45 -1.82
C GLN A 19 -9.69 13.06 -2.03
N TYR A 20 -10.25 12.30 -2.96
CA TYR A 20 -9.82 10.98 -3.37
C TYR A 20 -9.37 10.98 -4.83
N VAL A 21 -8.16 10.48 -5.07
CA VAL A 21 -7.56 10.39 -6.39
C VAL A 21 -7.13 8.96 -6.64
N LEU A 22 -7.61 8.36 -7.72
CA LEU A 22 -7.21 7.03 -8.16
C LEU A 22 -6.16 7.15 -9.27
N PRO A 23 -4.89 6.77 -9.02
CA PRO A 23 -3.89 6.75 -10.08
C PRO A 23 -4.12 5.54 -11.00
N ILE A 24 -4.21 5.81 -12.31
CA ILE A 24 -4.39 4.80 -13.35
C ILE A 24 -3.33 5.05 -14.43
N GLY A 25 -2.29 4.20 -14.46
CA GLY A 25 -1.16 4.40 -15.38
C GLY A 25 -0.46 5.73 -15.12
N LYS A 26 -0.63 6.70 -16.02
CA LYS A 26 -0.08 8.07 -15.88
C LYS A 26 -1.12 9.08 -15.41
N ASP A 27 -2.39 8.70 -15.38
CA ASP A 27 -3.50 9.59 -15.08
C ASP A 27 -3.81 9.58 -13.58
N MET A 28 -4.29 10.72 -13.09
CA MET A 28 -4.74 10.92 -11.71
C MET A 28 -6.23 11.24 -11.74
N VAL A 29 -7.07 10.23 -11.51
CA VAL A 29 -8.53 10.35 -11.68
C VAL A 29 -9.16 10.87 -10.39
N SER A 30 -9.82 12.03 -10.45
CA SER A 30 -10.61 12.59 -9.35
C SER A 30 -11.83 11.71 -9.10
N MET A 31 -11.83 10.97 -8.00
CA MET A 31 -12.90 10.01 -7.69
C MET A 31 -14.14 10.71 -7.14
N ASN A 32 -13.97 11.83 -6.46
CA ASN A 32 -15.07 12.64 -5.92
C ASN A 32 -16.03 13.09 -7.04
N GLU A 33 -15.49 13.47 -8.19
CA GLU A 33 -16.28 13.89 -9.37
C GLU A 33 -17.07 12.74 -10.01
N LEU A 34 -16.77 11.48 -9.66
CA LEU A 34 -17.45 10.30 -10.18
C LEU A 34 -18.58 9.81 -9.28
N ILE A 35 -18.80 10.44 -8.12
CA ILE A 35 -19.91 10.10 -7.23
C ILE A 35 -21.24 10.29 -7.96
N GLY A 36 -22.11 9.27 -7.89
CA GLY A 36 -23.40 9.26 -8.59
C GLY A 36 -23.32 8.96 -10.09
N LYS A 37 -22.13 8.72 -10.66
CA LYS A 37 -21.94 8.35 -12.06
C LYS A 37 -21.77 6.84 -12.22
N TYR A 38 -22.14 6.32 -13.39
CA TYR A 38 -21.85 4.94 -13.76
C TYR A 38 -20.37 4.80 -14.18
N ILE A 39 -19.69 3.82 -13.59
CA ILE A 39 -18.28 3.51 -13.87
C ILE A 39 -18.22 2.08 -14.40
N LEU A 40 -17.48 1.88 -15.49
CA LEU A 40 -17.23 0.57 -16.06
C LEU A 40 -15.73 0.26 -16.02
N PHE A 41 -15.39 -0.90 -15.46
CA PHE A 41 -14.03 -1.42 -15.48
C PHE A 41 -13.92 -2.54 -16.50
N LYS A 42 -12.89 -2.48 -17.34
CA LYS A 42 -12.53 -3.56 -18.27
C LYS A 42 -11.13 -4.05 -17.92
N TRP A 43 -11.03 -5.33 -17.59
CA TRP A 43 -9.74 -5.98 -17.36
C TRP A 43 -9.22 -6.60 -18.65
N GLU A 44 -7.93 -6.44 -18.88
CA GLU A 44 -7.30 -6.71 -20.18
C GLU A 44 -6.35 -7.90 -20.12
N GLY A 45 -6.53 -8.75 -19.11
CA GLY A 45 -5.76 -9.97 -18.91
C GLY A 45 -4.31 -9.73 -18.48
N LYS A 46 -3.92 -8.48 -18.19
CA LYS A 46 -2.55 -8.12 -17.79
C LYS A 46 -2.48 -7.81 -16.31
N ILE A 47 -1.39 -8.27 -15.68
CA ILE A 47 -1.02 -7.92 -14.31
C ILE A 47 0.42 -7.43 -14.39
N ASN A 48 0.65 -6.17 -14.00
CA ASN A 48 1.99 -5.59 -14.02
C ASN A 48 2.51 -5.47 -12.60
N CYS A 49 3.76 -5.86 -12.38
CA CYS A 49 4.44 -5.67 -11.11
C CYS A 49 4.52 -4.18 -10.76
N ILE A 50 4.09 -3.78 -9.56
CA ILE A 50 4.12 -2.38 -9.11
C ILE A 50 5.54 -1.86 -8.89
N ALA A 51 6.51 -2.75 -8.64
CA ALA A 51 7.90 -2.37 -8.42
C ALA A 51 8.72 -2.28 -9.72
N CYS A 52 8.58 -3.27 -10.62
CA CYS A 52 9.42 -3.36 -11.82
C CYS A 52 8.67 -3.25 -13.16
N GLY A 53 7.34 -3.13 -13.13
CA GLY A 53 6.50 -3.02 -14.34
C GLY A 53 6.35 -4.31 -15.15
N ARG A 54 7.04 -5.40 -14.78
CA ARG A 54 6.98 -6.67 -15.52
C ARG A 54 5.56 -7.24 -15.57
N ASN A 55 5.12 -7.65 -16.76
CA ASN A 55 3.89 -8.42 -16.93
C ASN A 55 4.03 -9.82 -16.31
N THR A 56 3.03 -10.25 -15.55
CA THR A 56 3.02 -11.53 -14.86
C THR A 56 1.62 -12.15 -14.89
N ASN A 57 1.55 -13.47 -14.75
CA ASN A 57 0.28 -14.20 -14.71
C ASN A 57 -0.33 -14.22 -13.30
N LYS A 58 0.46 -13.89 -12.26
CA LYS A 58 0.03 -13.91 -10.86
C LYS A 58 0.61 -12.71 -10.12
N SER A 59 -0.20 -12.14 -9.24
CA SER A 59 0.22 -11.09 -8.32
C SER A 59 0.51 -11.68 -6.93
N PHE A 60 1.59 -11.22 -6.31
CA PHE A 60 1.97 -11.53 -4.94
C PHE A 60 1.98 -10.23 -4.12
N ALA A 61 1.67 -10.31 -2.82
CA ALA A 61 1.67 -9.15 -1.91
C ALA A 61 1.02 -7.87 -2.49
N GLN A 62 -0.17 -8.02 -3.08
CA GLN A 62 -0.97 -6.91 -3.66
C GLN A 62 -0.33 -6.16 -4.84
N GLY A 63 0.61 -6.75 -5.58
CA GLY A 63 1.07 -6.12 -6.82
C GLY A 63 2.45 -6.53 -7.32
N PHE A 64 3.15 -7.46 -6.67
CA PHE A 64 4.51 -7.84 -7.03
C PHE A 64 4.52 -9.09 -7.91
N CYS A 65 5.49 -9.16 -8.83
CA CYS A 65 5.87 -10.43 -9.44
C CYS A 65 6.71 -11.26 -8.47
N TYR A 66 6.81 -12.58 -8.68
CA TYR A 66 7.52 -13.47 -7.75
C TYR A 66 8.97 -13.06 -7.42
N PRO A 67 9.82 -12.65 -8.38
CA PRO A 67 11.17 -12.17 -8.06
C PRO A 67 11.16 -10.93 -7.15
N CYS A 68 10.27 -9.97 -7.38
CA CYS A 68 10.19 -8.79 -6.51
C CYS A 68 9.56 -9.15 -5.16
N PHE A 69 8.64 -10.10 -5.10
CA PHE A 69 8.08 -10.57 -3.83
C PHE A 69 9.13 -11.21 -2.91
N ILE A 70 10.11 -11.93 -3.47
CA ILE A 70 11.18 -12.52 -2.66
C ILE A 70 12.22 -11.49 -2.22
N ASN A 71 12.49 -10.47 -3.03
CA ASN A 71 13.65 -9.61 -2.83
C ASN A 71 13.32 -8.20 -2.31
N ALA A 72 12.14 -7.66 -2.62
CA ALA A 72 11.81 -6.28 -2.25
C ALA A 72 11.69 -6.14 -0.72
N PRO A 73 12.14 -5.02 -0.13
CA PRO A 73 12.01 -4.79 1.30
C PRO A 73 10.54 -4.61 1.73
N GLU A 74 9.68 -4.07 0.86
CA GLU A 74 8.23 -3.91 1.09
C GLU A 74 7.48 -5.23 1.25
N THR A 75 8.10 -6.33 0.85
CA THR A 75 7.55 -7.69 0.91
C THR A 75 8.36 -8.59 1.85
N SER A 76 9.17 -8.00 2.74
CA SER A 76 9.85 -8.73 3.80
C SER A 76 8.85 -9.47 4.70
N GLU A 77 9.28 -10.60 5.27
CA GLU A 77 8.40 -11.45 6.10
C GLU A 77 7.80 -10.69 7.28
N CYS A 78 8.56 -9.75 7.85
CA CYS A 78 8.12 -8.89 8.95
C CYS A 78 6.90 -8.02 8.62
N ILE A 79 6.56 -7.81 7.35
CA ILE A 79 5.37 -7.06 6.93
C ILE A 79 4.10 -7.84 7.22
N LEU A 80 4.13 -9.17 7.09
CA LEU A 80 3.02 -10.05 7.42
C LEU A 80 3.12 -10.56 8.87
N ARG A 81 4.34 -10.69 9.39
CA ARG A 81 4.64 -11.25 10.71
C ARG A 81 5.55 -10.30 11.48
N PRO A 82 5.04 -9.17 12.01
CA PRO A 82 5.85 -8.15 12.67
C PRO A 82 6.77 -8.69 13.77
N GLN A 83 6.36 -9.76 14.45
CA GLN A 83 7.14 -10.43 15.50
C GLN A 83 8.45 -11.08 15.01
N LEU A 84 8.66 -11.23 13.70
CA LEU A 84 9.90 -11.76 13.12
C LEU A 84 10.87 -10.64 12.68
N CYS A 85 10.57 -9.38 12.98
CA CYS A 85 11.42 -8.27 12.57
C CYS A 85 12.71 -8.20 13.39
N GLN A 86 13.86 -8.41 12.75
CA GLN A 86 15.19 -8.25 13.34
C GLN A 86 15.87 -6.92 12.96
N ALA A 87 15.12 -5.93 12.47
CA ALA A 87 15.68 -4.65 12.04
C ALA A 87 16.39 -3.92 13.19
N HIS A 88 15.92 -4.09 14.43
CA HIS A 88 16.51 -3.51 15.63
C HIS A 88 17.91 -4.09 15.95
N GLU A 89 18.18 -5.31 15.46
CA GLU A 89 19.48 -5.98 15.54
C GLU A 89 20.38 -5.63 14.34
N GLY A 90 19.93 -4.73 13.46
CA GLY A 90 20.66 -4.37 12.23
C GLY A 90 20.46 -5.35 11.07
N ILE A 91 19.45 -6.22 11.12
CA ILE A 91 19.20 -7.27 10.12
C ILE A 91 17.91 -6.97 9.36
N ALA A 92 18.04 -6.63 8.07
CA ALA A 92 16.93 -6.46 7.14
C ALA A 92 17.39 -6.67 5.69
N ARG A 93 16.46 -6.87 4.75
CA ARG A 93 16.78 -6.89 3.30
C ARG A 93 17.37 -5.55 2.85
N ASP A 94 16.83 -4.46 3.39
CA ASP A 94 17.33 -3.10 3.21
C ASP A 94 17.21 -2.35 4.53
N MET A 95 18.34 -1.94 5.09
CA MET A 95 18.39 -1.25 6.38
C MET A 95 17.90 0.20 6.31
N GLN A 96 18.05 0.87 5.16
CA GLN A 96 17.49 2.22 5.00
C GLN A 96 15.96 2.14 4.97
N TRP A 97 15.41 1.21 4.20
CA TRP A 97 13.97 0.98 4.19
C TRP A 97 13.44 0.60 5.58
N ALA A 98 14.11 -0.33 6.27
CA ALA A 98 13.70 -0.78 7.60
C ALA A 98 13.74 0.34 8.65
N LYS A 99 14.68 1.30 8.56
CA LYS A 99 14.71 2.47 9.45
C LYS A 99 13.44 3.32 9.31
N HIS A 100 12.97 3.54 8.08
CA HIS A 100 11.79 4.36 7.82
C HIS A 100 10.47 3.61 8.08
N HIS A 101 10.45 2.28 7.96
CA HIS A 101 9.20 1.51 8.01
C HIS A 101 9.04 0.60 9.23
N CYS A 102 10.12 0.02 9.74
CA CYS A 102 10.09 -0.91 10.88
C CYS A 102 10.50 -0.23 12.18
N LEU A 103 11.53 0.62 12.15
CA LEU A 103 12.12 1.27 13.32
C LEU A 103 11.63 2.71 13.56
N GLN A 104 10.44 3.02 13.01
CA GLN A 104 9.76 4.28 13.31
C GLN A 104 9.09 4.21 14.68
N ASP A 105 8.80 5.35 15.27
CA ASP A 105 8.15 5.42 16.59
C ASP A 105 6.74 4.80 16.56
N HIS A 106 6.46 3.97 17.56
CA HIS A 106 5.15 3.39 17.80
C HIS A 106 4.53 3.98 19.06
N PHE A 107 3.30 4.45 18.94
CA PHE A 107 2.53 4.96 20.06
C PHE A 107 1.54 3.90 20.52
N VAL A 108 1.61 3.55 21.79
CA VAL A 108 0.62 2.70 22.47
C VAL A 108 -0.39 3.60 23.15
N TYR A 109 -1.67 3.37 22.90
CA TYR A 109 -2.75 4.17 23.45
C TYR A 109 -3.92 3.31 23.93
N LEU A 110 -4.71 3.84 24.85
CA LEU A 110 -5.99 3.25 25.22
C LEU A 110 -7.10 3.90 24.41
N ALA A 111 -7.87 3.07 23.71
CA ALA A 111 -9.07 3.49 23.00
C ALA A 111 -10.31 3.07 23.79
N ILE A 112 -11.21 4.02 24.05
CA ILE A 112 -12.52 3.74 24.62
C ILE A 112 -13.51 3.67 23.46
N SER A 113 -13.99 2.47 23.16
CA SER A 113 -15.09 2.25 22.22
C SER A 113 -16.25 1.54 22.94
N SER A 114 -16.58 0.30 22.59
CA SER A 114 -17.49 -0.54 23.37
C SER A 114 -16.89 -1.07 24.69
N GLY A 115 -15.61 -0.81 24.92
CA GLY A 115 -14.80 -1.15 26.09
C GLY A 115 -13.40 -0.58 25.95
N VAL A 116 -12.53 -0.82 26.95
CA VAL A 116 -11.12 -0.41 26.91
C VAL A 116 -10.34 -1.33 25.97
N LYS A 117 -9.67 -0.76 24.97
CA LYS A 117 -8.80 -1.47 24.03
C LYS A 117 -7.41 -0.86 24.05
N VAL A 118 -6.37 -1.69 23.91
CA VAL A 118 -5.00 -1.21 23.66
C VAL A 118 -4.81 -1.11 22.15
N GLY A 119 -4.53 0.09 21.66
CA GLY A 119 -4.21 0.37 20.27
C GLY A 119 -2.71 0.64 20.11
N VAL A 120 -2.19 0.33 18.92
CA VAL A 120 -0.82 0.68 18.51
C VAL A 120 -0.92 1.44 17.19
N THR A 121 -0.30 2.60 17.10
CA THR A 121 -0.20 3.39 15.87
C THR A 121 1.26 3.82 15.64
N ARG A 122 1.55 4.32 14.44
CA ARG A 122 2.83 4.91 14.05
C ARG A 122 2.66 6.43 13.94
N SER A 123 3.75 7.19 14.03
CA SER A 123 3.75 8.61 13.65
C SER A 123 3.34 8.75 12.18
N ALA A 124 2.54 9.77 11.87
CA ALA A 124 2.15 10.11 10.51
C ALA A 124 3.32 10.67 9.70
#